data_AF-G3IK59-F1
#
_entry.id   AF-G3IK59-F1
#
_cell.length_a   1.000
_cell.length_b   1.000
_cell.length_c   1.000
_cell.angle_alpha   90.00
_cell.angle_beta   90.00
_cell.angle_gamma   90.00
#
_symmetry.space_group_name_H-M   'P 1'
#
loop_
_entity.id
_entity.type
_entity.pdbx_description
1 polymer ?
#
loop_
_entity_poly.entity_id
_entity_poly.type
_entity_poly.pdbx_seq_one_letter_code
_entity_poly.pdbx_strand_id
1 'polypeptide(L)'
;MLFQCSLPDSIASVGDEPRKVLLRLYGAILKMRSCNKEGSEQAQNENEFQGAEAMVLESVMFAILAERSLGPKLYGIFPQGRLEQFIPSRRLDTEELCLPDISAEIAEKMATFHGMKMPFNKEPKWLFGTMEKYLNQVLRLKFSGEARVQQLHKILAYNLPLELENLRSLLQYTRSPVVFCHNDCQEEVIFYCWMAKRILKSRS
;
A
#
# COMPACT_ATOMS: atom_id res chain seq x y z
N MET A 1 -2.88 12.19 0.62
CA MET A 1 -4.14 12.89 0.97
C MET A 1 -5.25 12.42 0.04
N LEU A 2 -6.50 12.40 0.51
CA LEU A 2 -7.68 11.95 -0.23
C LEU A 2 -8.76 13.03 -0.20
N PHE A 3 -9.37 13.31 -1.35
CA PHE A 3 -10.44 14.29 -1.50
C PHE A 3 -11.56 13.70 -2.36
N GLN A 4 -12.80 13.77 -1.88
CA GLN A 4 -13.96 13.47 -2.71
C GLN A 4 -14.31 14.74 -3.50
N CYS A 5 -14.33 14.63 -4.83
CA CYS A 5 -14.73 15.71 -5.72
C CYS A 5 -16.07 15.35 -6.35
N SER A 6 -17.01 16.30 -6.40
CA SER A 6 -18.33 16.09 -6.99
C SER A 6 -18.80 17.29 -7.77
N LEU A 7 -19.51 17.05 -8.87
CA LEU A 7 -20.25 18.10 -9.56
C LEU A 7 -21.36 18.66 -8.65
N PRO A 8 -21.65 19.97 -8.72
CA PRO A 8 -22.85 20.54 -8.10
C PRO A 8 -24.13 19.85 -8.58
N ASP A 9 -25.15 19.81 -7.72
CA ASP A 9 -26.44 19.19 -8.07
C ASP A 9 -27.17 19.92 -9.20
N SER A 10 -26.82 21.20 -9.43
CA SER A 10 -27.36 22.01 -10.52
C SER A 10 -26.78 21.67 -11.91
N ILE A 11 -25.68 20.92 -11.99
CA ILE A 11 -25.01 20.59 -13.25
C ILE A 11 -25.28 19.12 -13.58
N ALA A 12 -25.87 18.84 -14.75
CA ALA A 12 -26.04 17.49 -15.26
C ALA A 12 -24.72 16.91 -15.78
N SER A 13 -24.55 15.60 -15.65
CA SER A 13 -23.41 14.88 -16.26
C SER A 13 -23.61 14.75 -17.77
N VAL A 14 -22.51 14.81 -18.53
CA VAL A 14 -22.48 14.61 -19.98
C VAL A 14 -21.87 13.24 -20.31
N GLY A 15 -22.61 12.44 -21.08
CA GLY A 15 -22.18 11.08 -21.44
C GLY A 15 -22.05 10.17 -20.21
N ASP A 16 -20.97 9.39 -20.16
CA ASP A 16 -20.70 8.41 -19.09
C ASP A 16 -19.80 8.96 -17.97
N GLU A 17 -19.66 10.28 -17.86
CA GLU A 17 -18.77 10.87 -16.86
C GLU A 17 -19.29 10.67 -15.42
N PRO A 18 -18.40 10.34 -14.46
CA PRO A 18 -18.79 10.16 -13.08
C PRO A 18 -19.12 11.50 -12.42
N ARG A 19 -20.26 11.60 -11.73
CA ARG A 19 -20.60 12.77 -10.90
C ARG A 19 -19.69 12.95 -9.69
N LYS A 20 -19.12 11.85 -9.18
CA LYS A 20 -18.24 11.82 -8.02
C LYS A 20 -16.97 11.03 -8.34
N VAL A 21 -15.83 11.60 -8.00
CA VAL A 21 -14.52 10.96 -8.14
C VAL A 21 -13.73 11.12 -6.85
N LEU A 22 -12.77 10.23 -6.63
CA LEU A 22 -11.82 10.35 -5.56
C LEU A 22 -10.48 10.84 -6.11
N LEU A 23 -10.01 11.96 -5.59
CA LEU A 23 -8.70 12.53 -5.86
C LEU A 23 -7.72 12.07 -4.79
N ARG A 24 -6.70 11.33 -5.21
CA ARG A 24 -5.60 10.89 -4.35
C ARG A 24 -4.34 11.64 -4.70
N LEU A 25 -3.79 12.37 -3.73
CA LEU A 25 -2.51 13.06 -3.85
C LEU A 25 -1.45 12.32 -3.03
N TYR A 26 -0.33 11.98 -3.65
CA TYR A 26 0.75 11.21 -3.02
C TYR A 26 1.56 12.05 -2.00
N GLY A 27 1.39 13.38 -2.01
CA GLY A 27 2.07 14.29 -1.09
C GLY A 27 3.60 14.28 -1.24
N ALA A 28 4.32 14.86 -0.27
CA ALA A 28 5.78 14.83 -0.23
C ALA A 28 6.37 13.42 0.08
N ILE A 29 5.55 12.39 0.22
CA ILE A 29 6.00 11.02 0.50
C ILE A 29 6.78 10.45 -0.70
N LEU A 30 6.43 10.85 -1.93
CA LEU A 30 7.28 10.56 -3.10
C LEU A 30 8.64 11.27 -3.01
N LYS A 31 8.73 12.44 -2.34
CA LYS A 31 9.99 13.13 -2.06
C LYS A 31 10.75 12.53 -0.87
N MET A 32 10.09 11.88 0.09
CA MET A 32 10.75 11.30 1.27
C MET A 32 11.56 10.03 0.99
N ARG A 33 11.32 9.33 -0.12
CA ARG A 33 12.30 8.33 -0.61
C ARG A 33 13.62 8.97 -1.06
N SER A 34 13.67 10.29 -1.21
CA SER A 34 14.85 11.10 -1.54
C SER A 34 15.36 11.94 -0.35
N CYS A 35 14.81 11.79 0.86
CA CYS A 35 15.26 12.54 2.04
C CYS A 35 16.43 11.87 2.77
N ASN A 36 17.52 11.59 2.05
CA ASN A 36 18.87 11.57 2.62
C ASN A 36 19.66 12.68 1.92
N LYS A 37 19.51 13.91 2.40
CA LYS A 37 20.17 15.11 1.84
C LYS A 37 21.65 15.26 2.25
N GLU A 38 22.32 14.16 2.58
CA GLU A 38 23.74 14.17 2.93
C GLU A 38 24.45 13.04 2.17
N GLY A 39 24.85 13.33 0.93
CA GLY A 39 25.62 12.43 0.07
C GLY A 39 25.68 12.95 -1.38
N SER A 40 26.84 12.73 -2.02
CA SER A 40 27.27 13.18 -3.35
C SER A 40 26.23 13.15 -4.49
N GLU A 41 26.47 13.95 -5.54
CA GLU A 41 25.65 14.11 -6.76
C GLU A 41 25.24 12.79 -7.45
N GLN A 42 26.00 11.70 -7.27
CA GLN A 42 25.64 10.35 -7.76
C GLN A 42 24.47 9.70 -7.01
N ALA A 43 24.34 9.94 -5.70
CA ALA A 43 23.22 9.40 -4.90
C ALA A 43 21.89 10.14 -5.16
N GLN A 44 21.93 11.31 -5.79
CA GLN A 44 20.73 12.07 -6.17
C GLN A 44 20.05 11.48 -7.41
N ASN A 45 20.83 11.12 -8.45
CA ASN A 45 20.30 10.51 -9.67
C ASN A 45 19.69 9.11 -9.43
N GLU A 46 20.30 8.29 -8.58
CA GLU A 46 19.78 6.94 -8.29
C GLU A 46 18.45 6.98 -7.50
N ASN A 47 18.28 7.93 -6.57
CA ASN A 47 17.05 8.06 -5.79
C ASN A 47 15.89 8.65 -6.59
N GLU A 48 16.16 9.57 -7.53
CA GLU A 48 15.16 10.11 -8.43
C GLU A 48 14.69 9.05 -9.45
N PHE A 49 15.63 8.25 -9.97
CA PHE A 49 15.32 7.12 -10.84
C PHE A 49 14.50 6.02 -10.14
N GLN A 50 14.83 5.67 -8.89
CA GLN A 50 14.03 4.75 -8.08
C GLN A 50 12.62 5.29 -7.77
N GLY A 51 12.47 6.61 -7.62
CA GLY A 51 11.17 7.27 -7.45
C GLY A 51 10.30 7.15 -8.70
N ALA A 52 10.88 7.36 -9.89
CA ALA A 52 10.19 7.23 -11.17
C ALA A 52 9.78 5.77 -11.45
N GLU A 53 10.68 4.81 -11.21
CA GLU A 53 10.37 3.38 -11.38
C GLU A 53 9.23 2.92 -10.47
N ALA A 54 9.23 3.35 -9.20
CA ALA A 54 8.15 3.06 -8.27
C ALA A 54 6.80 3.62 -8.74
N MET A 55 6.76 4.86 -9.24
CA MET A 55 5.54 5.45 -9.80
C MET A 55 5.02 4.69 -11.02
N VAL A 56 5.91 4.23 -11.90
CA VAL A 56 5.53 3.42 -13.07
C VAL A 56 4.93 2.08 -12.61
N LEU A 57 5.60 1.38 -11.70
CA LEU A 57 5.11 0.09 -11.18
C LEU A 57 3.76 0.23 -10.46
N GLU A 58 3.59 1.27 -9.63
CA GLU A 58 2.32 1.57 -8.96
C GLU A 58 1.22 1.90 -9.97
N SER A 59 1.53 2.67 -11.01
CA SER A 59 0.57 3.02 -12.07
C SER A 59 0.13 1.79 -12.86
N VAL A 60 1.07 0.92 -13.24
CA VAL A 60 0.79 -0.35 -13.93
C VAL A 60 -0.04 -1.27 -13.04
N MET A 61 0.32 -1.39 -11.76
CA MET A 61 -0.42 -2.19 -10.79
C MET A 61 -1.88 -1.72 -10.68
N PHE A 62 -2.07 -0.42 -10.49
CA PHE A 62 -3.40 0.17 -10.33
C PHE A 62 -4.25 0.01 -11.59
N ALA A 63 -3.67 0.26 -12.76
CA ALA A 63 -4.37 0.07 -14.04
C ALA A 63 -4.84 -1.39 -14.21
N ILE A 64 -3.98 -2.37 -13.94
CA ILE A 64 -4.36 -3.80 -14.05
C ILE A 64 -5.47 -4.15 -13.06
N LEU A 65 -5.42 -3.63 -11.83
CA LEU A 65 -6.46 -3.87 -10.83
C LEU A 65 -7.80 -3.26 -11.26
N ALA A 66 -7.79 -2.05 -11.80
CA ALA A 66 -8.98 -1.38 -12.35
C ALA A 66 -9.58 -2.19 -13.51
N GLU A 67 -8.77 -2.59 -14.48
CA GLU A 67 -9.20 -3.37 -15.66
C GLU A 67 -9.79 -4.74 -15.28
N ARG A 68 -9.23 -5.37 -14.23
CA ARG A 68 -9.74 -6.66 -13.72
C ARG A 68 -10.90 -6.52 -12.74
N SER A 69 -11.42 -5.30 -12.51
CA SER A 69 -12.47 -5.04 -11.52
C SER A 69 -12.12 -5.50 -10.10
N LEU A 70 -10.82 -5.48 -9.76
CA LEU A 70 -10.27 -5.82 -8.44
C LEU A 70 -9.85 -4.58 -7.63
N GLY A 71 -10.24 -3.40 -8.12
CA GLY A 71 -10.06 -2.11 -7.47
C GLY A 71 -10.97 -1.05 -8.11
N PRO A 72 -10.91 0.21 -7.64
CA PRO A 72 -11.65 1.31 -8.23
C PRO A 72 -11.25 1.53 -9.70
N LYS A 73 -12.19 1.96 -10.55
CA LYS A 73 -11.83 2.41 -11.91
C LYS A 73 -10.80 3.54 -11.84
N LEU A 74 -9.86 3.54 -12.77
CA LEU A 74 -8.89 4.61 -12.94
C LEU A 74 -9.40 5.62 -13.97
N TYR A 75 -9.54 6.89 -13.59
CA TYR A 75 -9.96 7.95 -14.51
C TYR A 75 -8.80 8.78 -15.04
N GLY A 76 -7.69 8.89 -14.29
CA GLY A 76 -6.52 9.60 -14.75
C GLY A 76 -5.35 9.51 -13.78
N ILE A 77 -4.13 9.60 -14.31
CA ILE A 77 -2.88 9.65 -13.56
C ILE A 77 -2.16 10.95 -13.92
N PHE A 78 -1.58 11.61 -12.93
CA PHE A 78 -0.75 12.79 -13.11
C PHE A 78 0.40 12.75 -12.07
N PRO A 79 1.47 13.53 -12.23
CA PRO A 79 2.68 13.35 -11.42
C PRO A 79 2.47 13.44 -9.90
N GLN A 80 1.45 14.18 -9.44
CA GLN A 80 1.17 14.38 -8.01
C GLN A 80 0.12 13.42 -7.46
N GLY A 81 -0.51 12.58 -8.28
CA GLY A 81 -1.68 11.83 -7.86
C GLY A 81 -2.43 11.07 -8.94
N ARG A 82 -3.65 10.67 -8.60
CA ARG A 82 -4.59 10.01 -9.51
C ARG A 82 -6.03 10.38 -9.20
N LEU A 83 -6.88 10.24 -10.21
CA LEU A 83 -8.33 10.24 -10.10
C LEU A 83 -8.83 8.80 -10.24
N GLU A 84 -9.59 8.37 -9.25
CA GLU A 84 -10.14 7.02 -9.19
C GLU A 84 -11.64 7.05 -8.84
N GLN A 85 -12.32 5.93 -9.10
CA GLN A 85 -13.73 5.78 -8.80
C GLN A 85 -14.00 6.02 -7.32
N PHE A 86 -14.93 6.93 -7.04
CA PHE A 86 -15.47 7.03 -5.69
C PHE A 86 -16.39 5.83 -5.43
N ILE A 87 -16.08 5.08 -4.38
CA ILE A 87 -16.85 3.91 -3.97
C ILE A 87 -17.51 4.23 -2.62
N PRO A 88 -18.84 4.42 -2.58
CA PRO A 88 -19.56 4.62 -1.32
C PRO A 88 -19.37 3.40 -0.42
N SER A 89 -18.63 3.56 0.67
CA SER A 89 -18.26 2.48 1.57
C SER A 89 -17.93 3.02 2.96
N ARG A 90 -17.94 2.14 3.96
CA ARG A 90 -17.33 2.36 5.27
C ARG A 90 -16.14 1.41 5.44
N ARG A 91 -15.20 1.77 6.31
CA ARG A 91 -14.13 0.85 6.74
C ARG A 91 -14.73 -0.22 7.66
N LEU A 92 -14.04 -1.35 7.75
CA LEU A 92 -14.29 -2.29 8.84
C LEU A 92 -13.67 -1.72 10.12
N ASP A 93 -14.27 -2.07 11.23
CA ASP A 93 -13.64 -1.96 12.53
C ASP A 93 -12.82 -3.25 12.80
N THR A 94 -11.79 -3.15 13.64
CA THR A 94 -10.89 -4.28 13.95
C THR A 94 -11.68 -5.49 14.47
N GLU A 95 -12.74 -5.26 15.24
CA GLU A 95 -13.59 -6.31 15.82
C GLU A 95 -14.41 -7.06 14.75
N GLU A 96 -14.63 -6.46 13.59
CA GLU A 96 -15.40 -7.09 12.52
C GLU A 96 -14.59 -8.12 11.74
N LEU A 97 -13.25 -8.07 11.79
CA LEU A 97 -12.37 -8.99 11.09
C LEU A 97 -12.53 -10.44 11.56
N CYS A 98 -12.97 -10.65 12.79
CA CYS A 98 -13.20 -11.99 13.35
C CYS A 98 -14.60 -12.54 13.05
N LEU A 99 -15.51 -11.73 12.49
CA LEU A 99 -16.85 -12.20 12.12
C LEU A 99 -16.74 -13.24 10.99
N PRO A 100 -17.29 -14.46 11.16
CA PRO A 100 -17.06 -15.55 10.21
C PRO A 100 -17.38 -15.21 8.76
N ASP A 101 -18.50 -14.54 8.51
CA ASP A 101 -18.92 -14.15 7.16
C ASP A 101 -17.96 -13.14 6.51
N ILE A 102 -17.45 -12.19 7.31
CA ILE A 102 -16.49 -11.18 6.85
C ILE A 102 -15.13 -11.82 6.60
N SER A 103 -14.66 -12.64 7.54
CA SER A 103 -13.39 -13.35 7.41
C SER A 103 -13.36 -14.29 6.20
N ALA A 104 -14.46 -15.01 5.96
CA ALA A 104 -14.63 -15.86 4.79
C ALA A 104 -14.58 -15.07 3.48
N GLU A 105 -15.24 -13.90 3.42
CA GLU A 105 -15.19 -13.03 2.26
C GLU A 105 -13.78 -12.46 2.04
N ILE A 106 -13.08 -12.01 3.09
CA ILE A 106 -11.68 -11.56 3.01
C ILE A 106 -10.79 -12.68 2.44
N ALA A 107 -10.94 -13.91 2.93
CA ALA A 107 -10.18 -15.05 2.47
C ALA A 107 -10.43 -15.37 0.98
N GLU A 108 -11.68 -15.36 0.52
CA GLU A 108 -12.05 -15.56 -0.90
C GLU A 108 -11.37 -14.52 -1.81
N LYS A 109 -11.41 -13.25 -1.38
CA LYS A 109 -10.82 -12.17 -2.17
C LYS A 109 -9.30 -12.21 -2.14
N MET A 110 -8.69 -12.57 -1.01
CA MET A 110 -7.25 -12.76 -0.90
C MET A 110 -6.76 -13.90 -1.82
N ALA A 111 -7.50 -15.02 -1.87
CA ALA A 111 -7.22 -16.12 -2.78
C ALA A 111 -7.28 -15.66 -4.26
N THR A 112 -8.28 -14.85 -4.60
CA THR A 112 -8.40 -14.24 -5.94
C THR A 112 -7.19 -13.37 -6.28
N PHE A 113 -6.74 -12.54 -5.33
CA PHE A 113 -5.58 -11.67 -5.52
C PHE A 113 -4.27 -12.43 -5.66
N HIS A 114 -4.06 -13.45 -4.81
CA HIS A 114 -2.91 -14.35 -4.92
C HIS A 114 -2.84 -15.06 -6.28
N GLY A 115 -3.99 -15.33 -6.89
CA GLY A 115 -4.09 -15.93 -8.23
C GLY A 115 -3.79 -14.97 -9.40
N MET A 116 -3.56 -13.68 -9.14
CA MET A 116 -3.32 -12.71 -10.21
C MET A 116 -1.96 -12.92 -10.89
N LYS A 117 -2.00 -13.04 -12.23
CA LYS A 117 -0.78 -12.94 -13.06
C LYS A 117 -0.42 -11.47 -13.25
N MET A 118 0.65 -11.03 -12.59
CA MET A 118 1.16 -9.65 -12.66
C MET A 118 2.51 -9.59 -13.41
N PRO A 119 2.76 -8.53 -14.18
CA PRO A 119 3.98 -8.35 -14.97
C PRO A 119 5.14 -7.79 -14.11
N PHE A 120 5.34 -8.36 -12.92
CA PHE A 120 6.39 -7.93 -11.98
C PHE A 120 7.40 -9.06 -11.74
N ASN A 121 8.51 -8.70 -11.08
CA ASN A 121 9.49 -9.65 -10.61
C ASN A 121 8.83 -10.66 -9.65
N LYS A 122 9.10 -11.94 -9.86
CA LYS A 122 8.51 -13.06 -9.11
C LYS A 122 9.48 -13.62 -8.06
N GLU A 123 10.69 -13.09 -7.97
CA GLU A 123 11.64 -13.42 -6.92
C GLU A 123 11.15 -12.84 -5.57
N PRO A 124 11.02 -13.65 -4.49
CA PRO A 124 10.48 -13.22 -3.20
C PRO A 124 11.49 -12.40 -2.37
N LYS A 125 12.12 -11.40 -2.98
CA LYS A 125 13.15 -10.55 -2.36
C LYS A 125 12.56 -9.38 -1.55
N TRP A 126 11.28 -9.07 -1.76
CA TRP A 126 10.65 -7.87 -1.22
C TRP A 126 10.67 -7.81 0.31
N LEU A 127 10.29 -8.91 0.99
CA LEU A 127 10.15 -8.92 2.45
C LEU A 127 11.49 -8.64 3.15
N PHE A 128 12.52 -9.44 2.88
CA PHE A 128 13.82 -9.27 3.51
C PHE A 128 14.57 -8.04 3.00
N GLY A 129 14.51 -7.72 1.71
CA GLY A 129 15.10 -6.48 1.19
C GLY A 129 14.51 -5.23 1.84
N THR A 130 13.21 -5.23 2.13
CA THR A 130 12.54 -4.12 2.84
C THR A 130 12.95 -4.08 4.31
N MET A 131 12.94 -5.22 5.01
CA MET A 131 13.35 -5.27 6.43
C MET A 131 14.82 -4.86 6.62
N GLU A 132 15.74 -5.32 5.78
CA GLU A 132 17.15 -4.91 5.80
C GLU A 132 17.32 -3.42 5.56
N LYS A 133 16.59 -2.87 4.57
CA LYS A 133 16.59 -1.43 4.28
C LYS A 133 16.16 -0.63 5.51
N TYR A 134 15.07 -1.03 6.17
CA TYR A 134 14.58 -0.34 7.36
C TYR A 134 15.51 -0.52 8.56
N LEU A 135 16.06 -1.72 8.78
CA LEU A 135 17.04 -1.95 9.84
C LEU A 135 18.26 -1.03 9.68
N ASN A 136 18.81 -0.92 8.47
CA ASN A 136 19.92 -0.02 8.17
C ASN A 136 19.60 1.45 8.47
N GLN A 137 18.36 1.89 8.25
CA GLN A 137 17.91 3.23 8.61
C GLN A 137 17.79 3.38 10.13
N VAL A 138 17.13 2.44 10.81
CA VAL A 138 16.91 2.45 12.26
C VAL A 138 18.23 2.51 13.02
N LEU A 139 19.25 1.75 12.61
CA LEU A 139 20.57 1.75 13.24
C LEU A 139 21.31 3.09 13.13
N ARG A 140 20.91 3.97 12.21
CA ARG A 140 21.51 5.29 11.99
C ARG A 140 20.65 6.42 12.56
N LEU A 141 19.44 6.14 13.04
CA LEU A 141 18.53 7.16 13.57
C LEU A 141 19.12 7.81 14.82
N LYS A 142 19.01 9.14 14.87
CA LYS A 142 19.33 9.95 16.04
C LYS A 142 18.11 10.78 16.40
N PHE A 143 17.65 10.67 17.64
CA PHE A 143 16.56 11.49 18.17
C PHE A 143 17.11 12.55 19.12
N SER A 144 16.49 13.74 19.10
CA SER A 144 16.80 14.83 20.04
C SER A 144 16.00 14.79 21.34
N GLY A 145 14.90 14.03 21.38
CA GLY A 145 14.03 13.94 22.56
C GLY A 145 14.31 12.70 23.40
N GLU A 146 14.53 12.90 24.70
CA GLU A 146 14.93 11.86 25.66
C GLU A 146 14.02 10.61 25.62
N ALA A 147 12.70 10.80 25.61
CA ALA A 147 11.74 9.70 25.55
C ALA A 147 11.92 8.80 24.29
N ARG A 148 12.18 9.41 23.12
CA ARG A 148 12.40 8.66 21.86
C ARG A 148 13.77 8.00 21.84
N VAL A 149 14.79 8.61 22.44
CA VAL A 149 16.12 8.00 22.61
C VAL A 149 16.03 6.76 23.50
N GLN A 150 15.36 6.87 24.64
CA GLN A 150 15.15 5.74 25.55
C GLN A 150 14.36 4.61 24.88
N GLN A 151 13.32 4.94 24.10
CA GLN A 151 12.56 3.95 23.34
C GLN A 151 13.42 3.26 22.27
N LEU A 152 14.21 4.01 21.50
CA LEU A 152 15.13 3.46 20.51
C LEU A 152 16.16 2.52 21.16
N HIS A 153 16.75 2.92 22.29
CA HIS A 153 17.68 2.07 23.05
C HIS A 153 17.04 0.75 23.48
N LYS A 154 15.79 0.77 23.98
CA LYS A 154 15.06 -0.45 24.34
C LYS A 154 14.85 -1.38 23.14
N ILE A 155 14.56 -0.83 21.96
CA ILE A 155 14.39 -1.63 20.73
C ILE A 155 15.74 -2.22 20.28
N LEU A 156 16.82 -1.42 20.30
CA LEU A 156 18.14 -1.87 19.86
C LEU A 156 18.75 -2.92 20.80
N ALA A 157 18.33 -2.96 22.07
CA ALA A 157 18.77 -3.97 23.04
C ALA A 157 18.42 -5.42 22.63
N TYR A 158 17.44 -5.63 21.73
CA TYR A 158 17.08 -6.96 21.23
C TYR A 158 18.04 -7.52 20.17
N ASN A 159 19.09 -6.79 19.77
CA ASN A 159 19.99 -7.20 18.69
C ASN A 159 19.23 -7.53 17.38
N LEU A 160 18.52 -6.53 16.86
CA LEU A 160 17.70 -6.66 15.65
C LEU A 160 18.40 -7.31 14.44
N PRO A 161 19.71 -7.11 14.17
CA PRO A 161 20.41 -7.83 13.12
C PRO A 161 20.39 -9.35 13.29
N LEU A 162 20.58 -9.84 14.51
CA LEU A 162 20.52 -11.27 14.81
C LEU A 162 19.08 -11.80 14.69
N GLU A 163 18.10 -11.08 15.22
CA GLU A 163 16.68 -11.46 15.12
C GLU A 163 16.19 -11.54 13.66
N LEU A 164 16.65 -10.62 12.81
CA LEU A 164 16.33 -10.64 11.38
C LEU A 164 16.89 -11.88 10.68
N GLU A 165 18.11 -12.30 11.04
CA GLU A 165 18.73 -13.51 10.48
C GLU A 165 18.09 -14.80 11.01
N ASN A 166 17.69 -14.81 12.29
CA ASN A 166 16.90 -15.89 12.87
C ASN A 166 15.55 -16.05 12.14
N LEU A 167 14.85 -14.94 11.90
CA LEU A 167 13.60 -14.92 11.14
C LEU A 167 13.82 -15.41 9.70
N ARG A 168 14.89 -14.99 9.05
CA ARG A 168 15.26 -15.45 7.70
C ARG A 168 15.44 -16.96 7.66
N SER A 169 16.24 -17.48 8.58
CA SER A 169 16.51 -18.91 8.70
C SER A 169 15.20 -19.68 8.88
N LEU A 170 14.33 -19.25 9.80
CA LEU A 170 13.04 -19.90 10.05
C LEU A 170 12.12 -19.92 8.81
N LEU A 171 11.97 -18.78 8.14
CA LEU A 171 11.08 -18.67 6.99
C LEU A 171 11.62 -19.40 5.75
N GLN A 172 12.95 -19.55 5.61
CA GLN A 172 13.55 -20.32 4.52
C GLN A 172 13.15 -21.81 4.56
N TYR A 173 12.90 -22.36 5.75
CA TYR A 173 12.42 -23.74 5.92
C TYR A 173 10.90 -23.89 5.88
N THR A 174 10.15 -22.79 5.77
CA THR A 174 8.69 -22.80 5.68
C THR A 174 8.25 -22.83 4.23
N ARG A 175 7.62 -23.94 3.79
CA ARG A 175 7.10 -24.06 2.41
C ARG A 175 5.89 -23.14 2.21
N SER A 176 6.15 -21.93 1.74
CA SER A 176 5.12 -20.96 1.36
C SER A 176 5.24 -20.62 -0.13
N PRO A 177 4.18 -20.78 -0.94
CA PRO A 177 4.24 -20.46 -2.36
C PRO A 177 4.40 -18.95 -2.58
N VAL A 178 5.21 -18.58 -3.58
CA VAL A 178 5.36 -17.18 -3.97
C VAL A 178 4.17 -16.77 -4.82
N VAL A 179 3.39 -15.81 -4.33
CA VAL A 179 2.18 -15.28 -4.97
C VAL A 179 2.20 -13.75 -5.00
N PHE A 180 1.28 -13.14 -5.74
CA PHE A 180 1.11 -11.69 -5.69
C PHE A 180 0.37 -11.31 -4.41
N CYS A 181 1.09 -10.74 -3.44
CA CYS A 181 0.58 -10.42 -2.11
C CYS A 181 0.15 -8.95 -1.99
N HIS A 182 -0.91 -8.69 -1.21
CA HIS A 182 -1.31 -7.32 -0.89
C HIS A 182 -0.33 -6.66 0.10
N ASN A 183 0.27 -7.45 1.00
CA ASN A 183 1.24 -7.06 2.04
C ASN A 183 0.74 -6.09 3.12
N ASP A 184 -0.45 -5.51 2.96
CA ASP A 184 -1.06 -4.59 3.95
C ASP A 184 -2.58 -4.82 4.11
N CYS A 185 -3.00 -6.06 4.38
CA CYS A 185 -4.42 -6.43 4.45
C CYS A 185 -5.02 -6.11 5.84
N GLN A 186 -5.09 -4.82 6.15
CA GLN A 186 -5.73 -4.28 7.36
C GLN A 186 -7.16 -3.79 7.07
N GLU A 187 -7.97 -3.63 8.12
CA GLU A 187 -9.38 -3.24 8.11
C GLU A 187 -9.67 -1.96 7.30
N GLU A 188 -8.72 -1.02 7.28
CA GLU A 188 -8.85 0.23 6.52
C GLU A 188 -8.75 0.03 5.00
N VAL A 189 -8.09 -1.04 4.55
CA VAL A 189 -7.75 -1.27 3.13
C VAL A 189 -8.64 -2.31 2.47
N ILE A 190 -9.19 -3.25 3.25
CA ILE A 190 -10.06 -4.34 2.77
C ILE A 190 -11.27 -3.81 1.96
N PHE A 191 -11.85 -2.66 2.36
CA PHE A 191 -12.98 -2.06 1.63
C PHE A 191 -12.58 -1.34 0.34
N TYR A 192 -11.37 -0.79 0.31
CA TYR A 192 -10.89 0.01 -0.82
C TYR A 192 -10.68 -0.85 -2.07
N CYS A 193 -10.31 -2.11 -1.87
CA CYS A 193 -10.02 -3.04 -2.94
C CYS A 193 -11.25 -3.87 -3.35
N TRP A 194 -12.01 -4.47 -2.42
CA TRP A 194 -12.89 -5.61 -2.81
C TRP A 194 -14.33 -5.67 -2.26
N MET A 195 -14.63 -5.13 -1.07
CA MET A 195 -15.88 -5.47 -0.36
C MET A 195 -17.07 -4.50 -0.58
N ALA A 196 -16.91 -3.47 -1.39
CA ALA A 196 -17.90 -2.39 -1.47
C ALA A 196 -19.29 -2.77 -2.04
N LYS A 197 -19.42 -3.89 -2.76
CA LYS A 197 -20.67 -4.23 -3.45
C LYS A 197 -21.77 -4.80 -2.54
N ARG A 198 -21.49 -5.16 -1.27
CA ARG A 198 -22.44 -5.91 -0.43
C ARG A 198 -23.12 -5.12 0.69
N ILE A 199 -22.46 -4.13 1.31
CA ILE A 199 -23.02 -3.42 2.48
C ILE A 199 -24.12 -2.41 2.10
N LEU A 200 -24.20 -1.95 0.85
CA LEU A 200 -25.35 -1.16 0.39
C LEU A 200 -26.67 -1.96 0.35
N LYS A 201 -26.61 -3.31 0.40
CA LYS A 201 -27.79 -4.19 0.39
C LYS A 201 -28.19 -4.74 1.76
N SER A 202 -27.37 -4.61 2.80
CA SER A 202 -27.69 -5.16 4.14
C SER A 202 -28.41 -4.17 5.07
N ARG A 203 -28.83 -3.00 4.56
CA ARG A 203 -29.61 -1.98 5.29
C ARG A 203 -30.84 -1.46 4.52
N SER A 204 -31.47 -2.30 3.68
CA SER A 204 -32.80 -2.03 3.10
C SER A 204 -33.82 -3.02 3.61
#